data_AF-A0A0K8VPG3-F1
#
_entry.id   AF-A0A0K8VPG3-F1
#
_cell.length_a   1.000
_cell.length_b   1.000
_cell.length_c   1.000
_cell.angle_alpha   90.00
_cell.angle_beta   90.00
_cell.angle_gamma   90.00
#
_symmetry.space_group_name_H-M   'P 1'
#
loop_
_entity.id
_entity.type
_entity.pdbx_description
1 polymer ?
#
loop_
_entity_poly.entity_id
_entity_poly.type
_entity_poly.pdbx_seq_one_letter_code
_entity_poly.pdbx_strand_id
1 'polypeptide(L)'
;MWILDSGEIEFKQHCAPQLVVLDIGTSKVVHRYRFPKGMFKPTISRFVTPYVDIADPAPKGACQEAFVYMADPTGTGFVVYDVQHESSWRVENKYTYPDPDFGTHTIAGESFELLDGTFGFAVTPRGLGLRRMLYLHSLSNDAQVAIPLDIVNDPTYWKSGINSALEHFVLLGKRGIQCAAPAMTAQGMFLCGHLEPIGLFGWDIRTPYTHQNRLLLAENPTTLQFISGLKVIRNLKGKEEVWMLSNRLQKGFSGTMNYDEINYRIAKCGVEELVFGRPC
;
A
#
# COMPACT_ATOMS: atom_id res chain seq x y z
N MET A 1 -7.18 -6.59 14.50
CA MET A 1 -6.73 -6.99 13.15
C MET A 1 -7.78 -6.55 12.15
N TRP A 2 -7.36 -5.83 11.10
CA TRP A 2 -8.24 -5.33 10.05
C TRP A 2 -8.06 -6.21 8.81
N ILE A 3 -9.14 -6.77 8.30
CA ILE A 3 -9.17 -7.67 7.14
C ILE A 3 -10.01 -7.03 6.06
N LEU A 4 -9.44 -6.88 4.88
CA LEU A 4 -10.16 -6.47 3.67
C LEU A 4 -10.52 -7.72 2.88
N ASP A 5 -11.80 -8.05 2.85
CA ASP A 5 -12.37 -9.13 2.06
C ASP A 5 -12.83 -8.54 0.73
N SER A 6 -12.19 -8.97 -0.36
CA SER A 6 -12.50 -8.50 -1.72
C SER A 6 -13.87 -8.99 -2.19
N GLY A 7 -14.42 -10.06 -1.60
CA GLY A 7 -15.63 -10.72 -2.06
C GLY A 7 -15.51 -11.40 -3.44
N GLU A 8 -14.27 -11.58 -3.92
CA GLU A 8 -13.95 -12.15 -5.23
C GLU A 8 -13.27 -13.52 -5.08
N ILE A 9 -13.64 -14.48 -5.93
CA ILE A 9 -12.95 -15.75 -6.12
C ILE A 9 -12.69 -15.89 -7.62
N GLU A 10 -11.43 -16.13 -8.02
CA GLU A 10 -11.05 -16.34 -9.42
C GLU A 10 -11.67 -15.32 -10.40
N PHE A 11 -11.49 -14.02 -10.16
CA PHE A 11 -12.00 -12.94 -11.02
C PHE A 11 -13.54 -12.81 -11.05
N LYS A 12 -14.26 -13.55 -10.19
CA LYS A 12 -15.72 -13.49 -10.06
C LYS A 12 -16.13 -12.89 -8.73
N GLN A 13 -16.88 -11.79 -8.78
CA GLN A 13 -17.46 -11.17 -7.58
C GLN A 13 -18.63 -12.01 -7.06
N HIS A 14 -18.52 -12.53 -5.84
CA HIS A 14 -19.54 -13.35 -5.17
C HIS A 14 -20.36 -12.58 -4.13
N CYS A 15 -19.77 -11.57 -3.48
CA CYS A 15 -20.44 -10.70 -2.52
C CYS A 15 -19.86 -9.29 -2.59
N ALA A 16 -20.49 -8.30 -1.94
CA ALA A 16 -19.88 -6.98 -1.85
C ALA A 16 -18.56 -7.03 -1.04
N PRO A 17 -17.52 -6.29 -1.45
CA PRO A 17 -16.31 -6.13 -0.64
C PRO A 17 -16.66 -5.64 0.76
N GLN A 18 -15.88 -6.06 1.75
CA GLN A 18 -16.14 -5.71 3.14
C GLN A 18 -14.85 -5.59 3.96
N LEU A 19 -14.90 -4.71 4.94
CA LEU A 19 -13.87 -4.58 5.97
C LEU A 19 -14.37 -5.31 7.22
N VAL A 20 -13.56 -6.22 7.75
CA VAL A 20 -13.84 -7.00 8.97
C VAL A 20 -12.76 -6.71 10.00
N VAL A 21 -13.17 -6.38 11.22
CA VAL A 21 -12.23 -6.14 12.32
C VAL A 21 -12.38 -7.22 13.36
N LEU A 22 -11.28 -7.91 13.64
CA LEU A 22 -11.16 -8.90 14.69
C LEU A 22 -10.39 -8.32 15.86
N ASP A 23 -10.91 -8.47 17.07
CA ASP A 23 -10.10 -8.36 18.27
C ASP A 23 -9.25 -9.65 18.39
N ILE A 24 -7.92 -9.48 18.37
CA ILE A 24 -6.98 -10.60 18.39
C ILE A 24 -6.98 -11.28 19.78
N GLY A 25 -7.19 -10.52 20.86
CA GLY A 25 -7.19 -11.05 22.22
C GLY A 25 -8.40 -11.94 22.50
N THR A 26 -9.56 -11.58 21.94
CA THR A 26 -10.82 -12.34 22.14
C THR A 26 -11.20 -13.22 20.95
N SER A 27 -10.51 -13.10 19.82
CA SER A 27 -10.84 -13.77 18.55
C SER A 27 -12.27 -13.49 18.06
N LYS A 28 -12.86 -12.35 18.45
CA LYS A 28 -14.22 -11.96 18.05
C LYS A 28 -14.20 -10.90 16.95
N VAL A 29 -15.20 -10.98 16.06
CA VAL A 29 -15.51 -9.87 15.15
C VAL A 29 -16.11 -8.74 15.98
N VAL A 30 -15.41 -7.62 16.01
CA VAL A 30 -15.81 -6.41 16.74
C VAL A 30 -16.38 -5.33 15.82
N HIS A 31 -16.08 -5.39 14.52
CA HIS A 31 -16.64 -4.48 13.52
C HIS A 31 -16.75 -5.16 12.17
N ARG A 32 -17.77 -4.78 11.39
CA ARG A 32 -17.93 -5.22 10.00
C ARG A 32 -18.61 -4.13 9.19
N TYR A 33 -17.93 -3.67 8.15
CA TYR A 33 -18.45 -2.70 7.20
C TYR A 33 -18.54 -3.32 5.81
N ARG A 34 -19.75 -3.47 5.27
CA ARG A 34 -19.96 -3.92 3.88
C ARG A 34 -20.07 -2.72 2.98
N PHE A 35 -19.33 -2.72 1.88
CA PHE A 35 -19.24 -1.54 1.02
C PHE A 35 -20.61 -1.27 0.39
N PRO A 36 -21.13 -0.03 0.48
CA PRO A 36 -22.35 0.33 -0.21
C PRO A 36 -22.12 0.35 -1.72
N LYS A 37 -23.22 0.30 -2.48
CA LYS A 37 -23.19 0.49 -3.94
C LYS A 37 -22.52 1.83 -4.26
N GLY A 38 -21.70 1.86 -5.31
CA GLY A 38 -20.96 3.06 -5.74
C GLY A 38 -19.54 3.17 -5.19
N MET A 39 -19.19 2.43 -4.12
CA MET A 39 -17.80 2.38 -3.62
C MET A 39 -16.91 1.46 -4.44
N PHE A 40 -17.51 0.52 -5.14
CA PHE A 40 -16.84 -0.45 -6.00
C PHE A 40 -17.60 -0.61 -7.31
N LYS A 41 -16.89 -1.02 -8.35
CA LYS A 41 -17.42 -1.35 -9.67
C LYS A 41 -17.65 -2.87 -9.68
N PRO A 42 -18.90 -3.36 -9.68
CA PRO A 42 -19.18 -4.79 -9.71
C PRO A 42 -18.43 -5.47 -10.86
N THR A 43 -17.90 -6.67 -10.61
CA THR A 43 -17.10 -7.48 -11.56
C THR A 43 -15.81 -6.85 -12.09
N ILE A 44 -15.47 -5.62 -11.69
CA ILE A 44 -14.24 -4.93 -12.08
C ILE A 44 -13.33 -4.74 -10.88
N SER A 45 -13.87 -4.22 -9.77
CA SER A 45 -13.08 -3.87 -8.59
C SER A 45 -12.50 -5.08 -7.88
N ARG A 46 -11.23 -4.99 -7.50
CA ARG A 46 -10.51 -5.99 -6.69
C ARG A 46 -9.73 -5.27 -5.63
N PHE A 47 -10.18 -5.38 -4.40
CA PHE A 47 -9.52 -4.73 -3.27
C PHE A 47 -8.35 -5.55 -2.75
N VAL A 48 -7.16 -4.94 -2.71
CA VAL A 48 -5.90 -5.66 -2.40
C VAL A 48 -5.19 -5.18 -1.13
N THR A 49 -5.22 -3.87 -0.86
CA THR A 49 -4.43 -3.28 0.24
C THR A 49 -5.27 -2.38 1.12
N PRO A 50 -5.51 -2.75 2.40
CA PRO A 50 -5.94 -1.82 3.42
C PRO A 50 -4.75 -1.14 4.10
N TYR A 51 -4.83 0.17 4.30
CA TYR A 51 -4.00 0.94 5.23
C TYR A 51 -4.90 1.60 6.27
N VAL A 52 -4.60 1.39 7.55
CA VAL A 52 -5.42 1.88 8.67
C VAL A 52 -4.64 2.96 9.40
N ASP A 53 -5.13 4.20 9.36
CA ASP A 53 -4.62 5.30 10.17
C ASP A 53 -5.50 5.47 11.41
N ILE A 54 -4.95 5.19 12.60
CA ILE A 54 -5.67 5.23 13.87
C ILE A 54 -5.14 6.40 14.70
N ALA A 55 -6.02 7.31 15.12
CA ALA A 55 -5.69 8.42 16.00
C ALA A 55 -5.68 8.03 17.48
N ASP A 56 -6.53 7.08 17.88
CA ASP A 56 -6.73 6.59 19.23
C ASP A 56 -6.32 5.11 19.40
N PRO A 57 -5.06 4.72 19.13
CA PRO A 57 -4.67 3.32 19.15
C PRO A 57 -4.72 2.70 20.55
N ALA A 58 -5.08 1.42 20.60
CA ALA A 58 -4.93 0.59 21.80
C ALA A 58 -3.46 0.55 22.28
N PRO A 59 -3.20 0.38 23.59
CA PRO A 59 -4.16 0.15 24.66
C PRO A 59 -4.78 1.42 25.27
N LYS A 60 -4.41 2.62 24.78
CA LYS A 60 -4.83 3.90 25.38
C LYS A 60 -6.15 4.43 24.81
N GLY A 61 -6.47 4.09 23.56
CA GLY A 61 -7.73 4.45 22.90
C GLY A 61 -8.56 3.23 22.48
N ALA A 62 -9.67 3.50 21.80
CA ALA A 62 -10.66 2.49 21.41
C ALA A 62 -10.54 2.05 19.94
N CYS A 63 -9.57 2.59 19.20
CA CYS A 63 -9.41 2.42 17.76
C CYS A 63 -10.66 2.84 16.95
N GLN A 64 -11.43 3.81 17.45
CA GLN A 64 -12.65 4.31 16.81
C GLN A 64 -12.38 5.53 15.92
N GLU A 65 -11.38 6.34 16.27
CA GLU A 65 -10.94 7.48 15.47
C GLU A 65 -9.96 6.98 14.40
N ALA A 66 -10.51 6.29 13.40
CA ALA A 66 -9.73 5.63 12.37
C ALA A 66 -10.26 5.92 10.95
N PHE A 67 -9.32 6.10 10.04
CA PHE A 67 -9.56 6.09 8.60
C PHE A 67 -8.92 4.87 7.97
N VAL A 68 -9.62 4.22 7.04
CA VAL A 68 -9.10 3.08 6.29
C VAL A 68 -9.06 3.42 4.80
N TYR A 69 -7.86 3.35 4.22
CA TYR A 69 -7.62 3.52 2.79
C TYR A 69 -7.52 2.15 2.13
N MET A 70 -8.36 1.88 1.13
CA MET A 70 -8.53 0.54 0.56
C MET A 70 -8.34 0.60 -0.95
N ALA A 71 -7.21 0.06 -1.41
CA ALA A 71 -6.76 0.14 -2.80
C ALA A 71 -7.60 -0.77 -3.70
N ASP A 72 -8.06 -0.23 -4.82
CA ASP A 72 -8.81 -0.93 -5.86
C ASP A 72 -8.09 -0.78 -7.21
N PRO A 73 -7.00 -1.54 -7.43
CA PRO A 73 -6.16 -1.43 -8.62
C PRO A 73 -6.95 -1.62 -9.92
N THR A 74 -7.78 -2.66 -10.01
CA THR A 74 -8.53 -2.97 -11.23
C THR A 74 -9.70 -2.01 -11.46
N GLY A 75 -10.27 -1.44 -10.39
CA GLY A 75 -11.24 -0.35 -10.48
C GLY A 75 -10.62 1.03 -10.65
N THR A 76 -9.29 1.14 -10.71
CA THR A 76 -8.49 2.38 -10.92
C THR A 76 -8.78 3.50 -9.91
N GLY A 77 -8.91 3.13 -8.63
CA GLY A 77 -9.22 4.07 -7.55
C GLY A 77 -8.92 3.50 -6.18
N PHE A 78 -9.44 4.14 -5.14
CA PHE A 78 -9.45 3.58 -3.80
C PHE A 78 -10.66 4.08 -3.01
N VAL A 79 -10.96 3.42 -1.90
CA VAL A 79 -12.04 3.81 -0.99
C VAL A 79 -11.43 4.31 0.31
N VAL A 80 -11.93 5.44 0.81
CA VAL A 80 -11.68 5.92 2.16
C VAL A 80 -12.89 5.55 3.00
N TYR A 81 -12.66 4.95 4.16
CA TYR A 81 -13.70 4.64 5.14
C TYR A 81 -13.40 5.35 6.45
N ASP A 82 -14.32 6.21 6.86
CA ASP A 82 -14.36 6.84 8.18
C ASP A 82 -15.08 5.89 9.15
N VAL A 83 -14.31 5.32 10.08
CA VAL A 83 -14.80 4.33 11.04
C VAL A 83 -15.77 4.98 12.03
N GLN A 84 -15.51 6.23 12.43
CA GLN A 84 -16.30 6.93 13.45
C GLN A 84 -17.70 7.30 12.93
N HIS A 85 -17.78 7.73 11.67
CA HIS A 85 -19.03 8.12 11.03
C HIS A 85 -19.68 7.02 10.20
N GLU A 86 -19.07 5.82 10.16
CA GLU A 86 -19.47 4.68 9.35
C GLU A 86 -19.78 5.02 7.88
N SER A 87 -19.03 5.97 7.32
CA SER A 87 -19.25 6.49 5.98
C SER A 87 -18.02 6.29 5.11
N SER A 88 -18.23 6.11 3.81
CA SER A 88 -17.14 5.93 2.86
C SER A 88 -17.38 6.71 1.58
N TRP A 89 -16.29 7.06 0.91
CA TRP A 89 -16.29 7.65 -0.42
C TRP A 89 -15.18 7.04 -1.27
N ARG A 90 -15.41 7.07 -2.58
CA ARG A 90 -14.45 6.61 -3.56
C ARG A 90 -13.60 7.78 -4.04
N VAL A 91 -12.30 7.57 -4.09
CA VAL A 91 -11.31 8.49 -4.63
C VAL A 91 -10.80 7.96 -5.97
N GLU A 92 -10.95 8.78 -7.00
CA GLU A 92 -10.41 8.55 -8.34
C GLU A 92 -9.68 9.81 -8.79
N ASN A 93 -8.52 9.64 -9.42
CA ASN A 93 -7.70 10.74 -9.93
C ASN A 93 -6.86 10.20 -11.09
N LYS A 94 -6.35 11.05 -11.99
CA LYS A 94 -5.42 10.59 -13.05
C LYS A 94 -4.23 9.76 -12.52
N TYR A 95 -3.78 10.00 -11.28
CA TYR A 95 -2.71 9.25 -10.64
C TYR A 95 -3.12 7.88 -10.05
N THR A 96 -4.43 7.57 -9.98
CA THR A 96 -4.93 6.24 -9.54
C THR A 96 -5.02 5.23 -10.68
N TYR A 97 -4.80 5.67 -11.92
CA TYR A 97 -4.79 4.83 -13.11
C TYR A 97 -3.40 4.24 -13.37
N PRO A 98 -3.32 3.08 -14.03
CA PRO A 98 -2.07 2.57 -14.57
C PRO A 98 -1.58 3.48 -15.71
N ASP A 99 -0.26 3.49 -15.91
CA ASP A 99 0.42 4.05 -17.07
C ASP A 99 0.79 2.90 -18.01
N PRO A 100 0.35 2.92 -19.29
CA PRO A 100 0.63 1.83 -20.24
C PRO A 100 2.13 1.58 -20.46
N ASP A 101 2.99 2.59 -20.28
CA ASP A 101 4.45 2.42 -20.41
C ASP A 101 5.02 1.52 -19.29
N PHE A 102 4.24 1.29 -18.22
CA PHE A 102 4.59 0.45 -17.07
C PHE A 102 3.66 -0.77 -16.91
N GLY A 103 2.93 -1.16 -17.97
CA GLY A 103 2.06 -2.33 -17.99
C GLY A 103 2.78 -3.68 -18.02
N THR A 104 3.97 -3.71 -18.62
CA THR A 104 4.85 -4.88 -18.61
C THR A 104 5.67 -4.91 -17.32
N HIS A 105 5.47 -5.93 -16.49
CA HIS A 105 6.23 -6.16 -15.27
C HIS A 105 7.31 -7.19 -15.53
N THR A 106 8.57 -6.84 -15.28
CA THR A 106 9.70 -7.78 -15.38
C THR A 106 10.28 -8.01 -14.00
N ILE A 107 10.36 -9.28 -13.59
CA ILE A 107 10.93 -9.69 -12.30
C ILE A 107 11.83 -10.89 -12.55
N ALA A 108 13.10 -10.77 -12.20
CA ALA A 108 14.10 -11.84 -12.30
C ALA A 108 14.18 -12.46 -13.72
N GLY A 109 14.05 -11.62 -14.75
CA GLY A 109 14.15 -12.01 -16.15
C GLY A 109 12.87 -12.55 -16.80
N GLU A 110 11.76 -12.64 -16.06
CA GLU A 110 10.46 -13.02 -16.61
C GLU A 110 9.51 -11.83 -16.65
N SER A 111 8.79 -11.69 -17.77
CA SER A 111 7.85 -10.60 -18.00
C SER A 111 6.41 -11.09 -18.08
N PHE A 112 5.49 -10.29 -17.57
CA PHE A 112 4.05 -10.49 -17.68
C PHE A 112 3.32 -9.15 -17.78
N GLU A 113 2.11 -9.18 -18.33
CA GLU A 113 1.27 -7.98 -18.48
C GLU A 113 0.29 -7.85 -17.31
N LEU A 114 0.25 -6.67 -16.71
CA LEU A 114 -0.70 -6.33 -15.66
C LEU A 114 -0.94 -4.83 -15.66
N LEU A 115 -2.20 -4.38 -15.65
CA LEU A 115 -2.59 -2.96 -15.68
C LEU A 115 -3.28 -2.56 -14.38
N ASP A 116 -2.61 -2.82 -13.26
CA ASP A 116 -3.14 -2.52 -11.95
C ASP A 116 -2.88 -1.05 -11.57
N GLY A 117 -3.97 -0.34 -11.22
CA GLY A 117 -3.95 1.02 -10.69
C GLY A 117 -3.45 1.09 -9.24
N THR A 118 -3.99 2.03 -8.46
CA THR A 118 -3.61 2.26 -7.05
C THR A 118 -3.43 0.95 -6.29
N PHE A 119 -2.24 0.75 -5.70
CA PHE A 119 -1.86 -0.53 -5.12
C PHE A 119 -1.53 -0.45 -3.63
N GLY A 120 -0.88 0.63 -3.20
CA GLY A 120 -0.38 0.74 -1.84
C GLY A 120 -0.42 2.15 -1.30
N PHE A 121 -0.38 2.23 0.03
CA PHE A 121 -0.44 3.49 0.77
C PHE A 121 0.62 3.55 1.86
N ALA A 122 1.02 4.77 2.18
CA ALA A 122 1.72 5.09 3.41
C ALA A 122 1.24 6.45 3.91
N VAL A 123 1.37 6.72 5.21
CA VAL A 123 0.93 7.99 5.80
C VAL A 123 2.08 8.63 6.56
N THR A 124 2.17 9.97 6.52
CA THR A 124 3.12 10.72 7.36
C THR A 124 2.95 10.32 8.83
N PRO A 125 4.02 9.84 9.50
CA PRO A 125 3.97 9.48 10.91
C PRO A 125 3.59 10.68 11.79
N ARG A 126 2.87 10.42 12.87
CA ARG A 126 2.56 11.44 13.88
C ARG A 126 3.85 11.87 14.60
N GLY A 127 3.91 13.13 15.03
CA GLY A 127 5.03 13.64 15.82
C GLY A 127 6.23 14.17 15.02
N LEU A 128 6.18 14.16 13.68
CA LEU A 128 7.26 14.71 12.85
C LEU A 128 7.20 16.24 12.64
N GLY A 129 6.13 16.91 13.09
CA GLY A 129 5.93 18.34 12.84
C GLY A 129 5.61 18.69 11.38
N LEU A 130 5.31 17.70 10.54
CA LEU A 130 4.93 17.85 9.14
C LEU A 130 3.40 17.79 8.99
N ARG A 131 2.85 18.47 7.96
CA ARG A 131 1.46 18.22 7.54
C ARG A 131 1.33 16.75 7.16
N ARG A 132 0.29 16.09 7.66
CA ARG A 132 0.10 14.67 7.39
C ARG A 132 -0.45 14.47 5.98
N MET A 133 0.21 13.60 5.23
CA MET A 133 -0.12 13.27 3.85
C MET A 133 -0.39 11.77 3.74
N LEU A 134 -1.30 11.39 2.85
CA LEU A 134 -1.43 10.05 2.30
C LEU A 134 -0.54 9.97 1.06
N TYR A 135 0.45 9.09 1.10
CA TYR A 135 1.30 8.72 -0.03
C TYR A 135 0.68 7.51 -0.72
N LEU A 136 0.64 7.54 -2.05
CA LEU A 136 0.08 6.47 -2.87
C LEU A 136 0.79 6.35 -4.20
N HIS A 137 0.67 5.17 -4.81
CA HIS A 137 1.07 4.88 -6.17
C HIS A 137 0.25 3.72 -6.75
N SER A 138 0.17 3.68 -8.08
CA SER A 138 -0.32 2.53 -8.83
C SER A 138 0.78 1.50 -9.03
N LEU A 139 0.42 0.21 -9.12
CA LEU A 139 1.40 -0.86 -9.38
C LEU A 139 2.03 -0.70 -10.75
N SER A 140 1.22 -0.52 -11.79
CA SER A 140 1.67 -0.28 -13.17
C SER A 140 1.87 1.21 -13.42
N ASN A 141 2.71 1.89 -12.63
CA ASN A 141 3.05 3.30 -12.78
C ASN A 141 4.35 3.64 -12.01
N ASP A 142 5.07 4.67 -12.43
CA ASP A 142 6.29 5.14 -11.76
C ASP A 142 6.11 6.41 -10.91
N ALA A 143 4.94 7.05 -10.97
CA ALA A 143 4.62 8.22 -10.19
C ALA A 143 4.53 7.91 -8.69
N GLN A 144 5.20 8.72 -7.87
CA GLN A 144 4.95 8.81 -6.43
C GLN A 144 4.11 10.05 -6.17
N VAL A 145 2.95 9.86 -5.54
CA VAL A 145 1.96 10.92 -5.33
C VAL A 145 1.61 11.04 -3.86
N ALA A 146 1.23 12.24 -3.44
CA ALA A 146 0.68 12.48 -2.12
C ALA A 146 -0.54 13.42 -2.16
N ILE A 147 -1.43 13.27 -1.19
CA ILE A 147 -2.57 14.15 -0.94
C ILE A 147 -2.68 14.42 0.57
N PRO A 148 -3.00 15.64 1.04
CA PRO A 148 -3.15 15.90 2.46
C PRO A 148 -4.28 15.10 3.10
N LEU A 149 -4.07 14.63 4.33
CA LEU A 149 -5.08 13.85 5.05
C LEU A 149 -6.36 14.65 5.31
N ASP A 150 -6.23 15.93 5.62
CA ASP A 150 -7.36 16.83 5.87
C ASP A 150 -8.24 17.07 4.64
N ILE A 151 -7.71 16.81 3.43
CA ILE A 151 -8.48 16.86 2.19
C ILE A 151 -9.04 15.48 1.84
N VAL A 152 -8.21 14.44 1.84
CA VAL A 152 -8.65 13.09 1.44
C VAL A 152 -9.66 12.48 2.41
N ASN A 153 -9.59 12.90 3.68
CA ASN A 153 -10.51 12.45 4.72
C ASN A 153 -11.83 13.25 4.75
N ASP A 154 -11.96 14.33 3.97
CA ASP A 154 -13.19 15.13 3.93
C ASP A 154 -14.09 14.67 2.76
N PRO A 155 -15.27 14.05 3.05
CA PRO A 155 -16.18 13.55 2.02
C PRO A 155 -16.72 14.64 1.08
N THR A 156 -16.68 15.92 1.48
CA THR A 156 -17.28 17.01 0.71
C THR A 156 -16.56 17.29 -0.61
N TYR A 157 -15.28 16.92 -0.72
CA TYR A 157 -14.49 17.02 -1.94
C TYR A 157 -14.89 16.00 -3.02
N TRP A 158 -15.49 14.86 -2.64
CA TRP A 158 -15.60 13.67 -3.50
C TRP A 158 -16.95 13.56 -4.22
N LYS A 159 -17.37 14.66 -4.87
CA LYS A 159 -18.67 14.79 -5.57
C LYS A 159 -18.58 14.81 -7.10
N SER A 160 -17.38 14.92 -7.66
CA SER A 160 -17.16 15.20 -9.08
C SER A 160 -16.28 14.14 -9.78
N GLY A 161 -16.23 12.93 -9.23
CA GLY A 161 -15.43 11.82 -9.77
C GLY A 161 -13.96 12.20 -9.90
N ILE A 162 -13.37 11.95 -11.07
CA ILE A 162 -11.95 12.24 -11.34
C ILE A 162 -11.57 13.73 -11.17
N ASN A 163 -12.55 14.65 -11.25
CA ASN A 163 -12.30 16.09 -11.10
C ASN A 163 -12.28 16.55 -9.63
N SER A 164 -12.52 15.66 -8.68
CA SER A 164 -12.50 15.97 -7.25
C SER A 164 -11.09 16.25 -6.74
N ALA A 165 -10.91 17.39 -6.07
CA ALA A 165 -9.67 17.79 -5.36
C ALA A 165 -8.38 17.68 -6.21
N LEU A 166 -8.47 17.86 -7.53
CA LEU A 166 -7.36 17.67 -8.46
C LEU A 166 -6.12 18.47 -8.07
N GLU A 167 -6.32 19.72 -7.64
CA GLU A 167 -5.32 20.68 -7.22
C GLU A 167 -4.57 20.29 -5.94
N HIS A 168 -5.12 19.35 -5.15
CA HIS A 168 -4.53 18.90 -3.89
C HIS A 168 -3.65 17.65 -4.05
N PHE A 169 -3.71 16.97 -5.19
CA PHE A 169 -2.78 15.89 -5.50
C PHE A 169 -1.42 16.44 -5.95
N VAL A 170 -0.38 16.06 -5.21
CA VAL A 170 0.99 16.48 -5.47
C VAL A 170 1.76 15.32 -6.07
N LEU A 171 2.22 15.46 -7.32
CA LEU A 171 3.24 14.58 -7.90
C LEU A 171 4.57 14.90 -7.22
N LEU A 172 5.05 13.97 -6.39
CA LEU A 172 6.32 14.14 -5.68
C LEU A 172 7.51 13.90 -6.62
N GLY A 173 7.38 12.92 -7.50
CA GLY A 173 8.36 12.63 -8.54
C GLY A 173 8.09 11.28 -9.20
N LYS A 174 9.03 10.86 -10.05
CA LYS A 174 8.94 9.64 -10.85
C LYS A 174 10.09 8.68 -10.51
N ARG A 175 9.77 7.40 -10.36
CA ARG A 175 10.72 6.33 -10.05
C ARG A 175 11.49 5.84 -11.27
N GLY A 176 10.86 5.84 -12.44
CA GLY A 176 11.33 5.10 -13.62
C GLY A 176 11.12 3.59 -13.53
N ILE A 177 10.48 3.09 -12.45
CA ILE A 177 10.17 1.67 -12.24
C ILE A 177 8.89 1.52 -11.40
N GLN A 178 8.20 0.39 -11.56
CA GLN A 178 7.10 -0.04 -10.72
C GLN A 178 7.53 -0.30 -9.27
N CYS A 179 6.59 -0.09 -8.35
CA CYS A 179 6.74 -0.31 -6.92
C CYS A 179 5.60 -1.17 -6.40
N ALA A 180 5.93 -2.22 -5.65
CA ALA A 180 4.93 -3.08 -4.99
C ALA A 180 4.43 -2.45 -3.68
N ALA A 181 4.47 -3.18 -2.56
CA ALA A 181 3.94 -2.70 -1.28
C ALA A 181 4.83 -1.60 -0.66
N PRO A 182 4.26 -0.44 -0.29
CA PRO A 182 4.96 0.57 0.48
C PRO A 182 4.77 0.42 1.99
N ALA A 183 5.65 1.07 2.75
CA ALA A 183 5.49 1.30 4.18
C ALA A 183 6.19 2.61 4.58
N MET A 184 6.01 3.03 5.83
CA MET A 184 6.66 4.21 6.38
C MET A 184 7.24 3.90 7.75
N THR A 185 8.48 4.30 7.99
CA THR A 185 9.11 4.22 9.32
C THR A 185 8.63 5.34 10.23
N ALA A 186 8.78 5.21 11.55
CA ALA A 186 8.40 6.26 12.49
C ALA A 186 9.11 7.59 12.23
N GLN A 187 10.31 7.58 11.64
CA GLN A 187 11.12 8.75 11.33
C GLN A 187 10.83 9.33 9.93
N GLY A 188 9.86 8.79 9.18
CA GLY A 188 9.47 9.32 7.88
C GLY A 188 10.33 8.81 6.72
N MET A 189 10.92 7.61 6.84
CA MET A 189 11.50 6.92 5.68
C MET A 189 10.38 6.15 4.97
N PHE A 190 10.00 6.61 3.78
CA PHE A 190 9.11 5.88 2.88
C PHE A 190 9.88 4.70 2.30
N LEU A 191 9.31 3.51 2.39
CA LEU A 191 9.91 2.27 1.92
C LEU A 191 9.06 1.70 0.78
N CYS A 192 9.72 1.11 -0.21
CA CYS A 192 9.08 0.53 -1.38
C CYS A 192 9.93 -0.63 -1.95
N GLY A 193 9.29 -1.74 -2.30
CA GLY A 193 9.93 -2.82 -3.06
C GLY A 193 9.89 -2.53 -4.56
N HIS A 194 11.06 -2.37 -5.18
CA HIS A 194 11.20 -2.24 -6.63
C HIS A 194 11.19 -3.61 -7.31
N LEU A 195 10.72 -3.63 -8.56
CA LEU A 195 10.75 -4.82 -9.42
C LEU A 195 12.06 -4.98 -10.19
N GLU A 196 12.70 -3.86 -10.58
CA GLU A 196 14.01 -3.86 -11.25
C GLU A 196 14.74 -2.50 -11.01
N PRO A 197 15.94 -2.46 -10.40
CA PRO A 197 16.61 -3.58 -9.72
C PRO A 197 15.78 -4.11 -8.54
N ILE A 198 15.84 -5.43 -8.33
CA ILE A 198 15.07 -6.13 -7.29
C ILE A 198 15.64 -5.79 -5.91
N GLY A 199 14.92 -4.95 -5.18
CA GLY A 199 15.36 -4.54 -3.85
C GLY A 199 14.35 -3.70 -3.09
N LEU A 200 14.67 -3.46 -1.82
CA LEU A 200 13.98 -2.51 -0.97
C LEU A 200 14.67 -1.14 -1.10
N PHE A 201 13.89 -0.13 -1.43
CA PHE A 201 14.33 1.25 -1.53
C PHE A 201 13.69 2.11 -0.45
N GLY A 202 14.43 3.12 0.01
CA GLY A 202 14.03 4.10 1.01
C GLY A 202 14.11 5.53 0.48
N TRP A 203 13.22 6.40 0.96
CA TRP A 203 13.28 7.83 0.71
C TRP A 203 12.80 8.62 1.95
N ASP A 204 13.57 9.62 2.37
CA ASP A 204 13.18 10.51 3.45
C ASP A 204 12.18 11.56 2.96
N ILE A 205 10.95 11.54 3.48
CA ILE A 205 9.85 12.42 3.05
C ILE A 205 10.11 13.92 3.28
N ARG A 206 11.16 14.29 4.02
CA ARG A 206 11.61 15.68 4.23
C ARG A 206 12.48 16.21 3.09
N THR A 207 12.91 15.33 2.19
CA THR A 207 13.77 15.64 1.05
C THR A 207 12.96 15.57 -0.25
N PRO A 208 13.34 16.29 -1.32
CA PRO A 208 12.69 16.13 -2.62
C PRO A 208 12.74 14.67 -3.13
N TYR A 209 11.68 14.19 -3.79
CA TYR A 209 11.64 12.84 -4.37
C TYR A 209 12.43 12.77 -5.68
N THR A 210 13.74 12.62 -5.57
CA THR A 210 14.68 12.57 -6.71
C THR A 210 15.40 11.22 -6.73
N HIS A 211 16.04 10.88 -7.86
CA HIS A 211 16.87 9.68 -7.94
C HIS A 211 17.99 9.69 -6.89
N GLN A 212 18.60 10.84 -6.61
CA GLN A 212 19.71 11.01 -5.67
C GLN A 212 19.29 10.82 -4.20
N ASN A 213 18.03 11.13 -3.87
CA ASN A 213 17.50 11.01 -2.50
C ASN A 213 16.84 9.65 -2.23
N ARG A 214 16.79 8.76 -3.24
CA ARG A 214 16.34 7.38 -3.07
C ARG A 214 17.52 6.48 -2.76
N LEU A 215 17.43 5.75 -1.66
CA LEU A 215 18.48 4.88 -1.15
C LEU A 215 18.11 3.42 -1.43
N LEU A 216 19.04 2.66 -2.00
CA LEU A 216 18.96 1.20 -2.00
C LEU A 216 19.30 0.70 -0.59
N LEU A 217 18.34 0.07 0.08
CA LEU A 217 18.49 -0.39 1.46
C LEU A 217 18.82 -1.88 1.56
N ALA A 218 18.29 -2.68 0.64
CA ALA A 218 18.60 -4.09 0.52
C ALA A 218 18.38 -4.56 -0.91
N GLU A 219 19.31 -5.35 -1.45
CA GLU A 219 19.23 -5.91 -2.80
C GLU A 219 19.45 -7.42 -2.72
N ASN A 220 18.49 -8.18 -3.25
CA ASN A 220 18.68 -9.61 -3.44
C ASN A 220 17.70 -10.15 -4.50
N PRO A 221 18.14 -10.35 -5.75
CA PRO A 221 17.27 -10.81 -6.83
C PRO A 221 16.77 -12.25 -6.65
N THR A 222 17.30 -13.01 -5.68
CA THR A 222 16.83 -14.37 -5.37
C THR A 222 15.77 -14.36 -4.28
N THR A 223 15.95 -13.56 -3.22
CA THR A 223 15.10 -13.62 -2.03
C THR A 223 14.06 -12.51 -1.93
N LEU A 224 14.19 -11.42 -2.71
CA LEU A 224 13.31 -10.24 -2.66
C LEU A 224 12.50 -10.00 -3.94
N GLN A 225 12.38 -10.98 -4.84
CA GLN A 225 11.78 -10.88 -6.18
C GLN A 225 10.54 -9.99 -6.28
N PHE A 226 9.45 -10.33 -5.57
CA PHE A 226 8.27 -9.46 -5.46
C PHE A 226 7.91 -9.23 -4.00
N ILE A 227 8.26 -8.06 -3.46
CA ILE A 227 7.89 -7.66 -2.09
C ILE A 227 6.39 -7.29 -2.04
N SER A 228 5.55 -8.32 -1.98
CA SER A 228 4.08 -8.22 -1.94
C SER A 228 3.52 -7.59 -0.67
N GLY A 229 4.27 -7.60 0.42
CA GLY A 229 3.84 -7.06 1.70
C GLY A 229 5.00 -6.45 2.46
N LEU A 230 4.79 -5.25 2.98
CA LEU A 230 5.76 -4.51 3.76
C LEU A 230 5.10 -3.95 5.01
N LYS A 231 5.69 -4.20 6.18
CA LYS A 231 5.22 -3.66 7.47
C LYS A 231 6.41 -3.14 8.27
N VAL A 232 6.26 -1.96 8.85
CA VAL A 232 7.19 -1.46 9.85
C VAL A 232 6.54 -1.61 11.22
N ILE A 233 7.19 -2.34 12.11
CA ILE A 233 6.69 -2.60 13.45
C ILE A 233 7.79 -2.37 14.48
N ARG A 234 7.39 -2.01 15.70
CA ARG A 234 8.30 -1.98 16.84
C ARG A 234 8.21 -3.30 17.58
N ASN A 235 9.34 -3.99 17.73
CA ASN A 235 9.39 -5.24 18.46
C ASN A 235 9.31 -5.03 19.98
N LEU A 236 9.24 -6.12 20.76
CA LEU A 236 9.13 -6.07 22.22
C LEU A 236 10.31 -5.38 22.92
N LYS A 237 11.46 -5.23 22.24
CA LYS A 237 12.65 -4.54 22.76
C LYS A 237 12.66 -3.04 22.40
N GLY A 238 11.59 -2.53 21.79
CA GLY A 238 11.49 -1.13 21.37
C GLY A 238 12.21 -0.81 20.06
N LYS A 239 12.82 -1.81 19.39
CA LYS A 239 13.53 -1.63 18.12
C LYS A 239 12.54 -1.69 16.96
N GLU A 240 12.68 -0.77 16.02
CA GLU A 240 11.89 -0.74 14.81
C GLU A 240 12.44 -1.71 13.76
N GLU A 241 11.58 -2.55 13.20
CA GLU A 241 11.89 -3.58 12.22
C GLU A 241 11.01 -3.43 10.99
N VAL A 242 11.60 -3.68 9.82
CA VAL A 242 10.89 -3.85 8.56
C VAL A 242 10.69 -5.34 8.33
N TRP A 243 9.43 -5.74 8.15
CA TRP A 243 9.02 -7.10 7.80
C TRP A 243 8.55 -7.12 6.35
N MET A 244 9.09 -8.05 5.58
CA MET A 244 8.90 -8.18 4.14
C MET A 244 8.33 -9.56 3.83
N LEU A 245 7.22 -9.60 3.10
CA LEU A 245 6.74 -10.81 2.43
C LEU A 245 7.16 -10.74 0.96
N SER A 246 8.15 -11.57 0.59
CA SER A 246 8.56 -11.74 -0.80
C SER A 246 7.98 -13.02 -1.38
N ASN A 247 7.49 -12.94 -2.61
CA ASN A 247 7.07 -14.11 -3.38
C ASN A 247 7.59 -14.03 -4.82
N ARG A 248 7.33 -15.08 -5.60
CA ARG A 248 7.67 -15.16 -7.03
C ARG A 248 6.44 -14.89 -7.91
N LEU A 249 5.87 -13.68 -7.82
CA LEU A 249 4.63 -13.31 -8.50
C LEU A 249 4.66 -13.63 -10.00
N GLN A 250 5.77 -13.33 -10.67
CA GLN A 250 5.97 -13.59 -12.08
C GLN A 250 5.81 -15.07 -12.45
N LYS A 251 6.23 -16.00 -11.58
CA LYS A 251 6.06 -17.45 -11.77
C LYS A 251 4.59 -17.87 -11.71
N GLY A 252 3.80 -17.16 -10.89
CA GLY A 252 2.37 -17.37 -10.79
C GLY A 252 1.65 -16.93 -12.06
N PHE A 253 1.97 -15.75 -12.58
CA PHE A 253 1.40 -15.25 -13.84
C PHE A 253 1.88 -16.02 -15.07
N SER A 254 3.15 -16.46 -15.11
CA SER A 254 3.69 -17.25 -16.23
C SER A 254 3.30 -18.73 -16.17
N GLY A 255 2.73 -19.20 -15.05
CA GLY A 255 2.40 -20.61 -14.86
C GLY A 255 3.61 -21.53 -14.72
N THR A 256 4.80 -20.98 -14.41
CA THR A 256 6.08 -21.72 -14.37
C THR A 256 6.58 -21.98 -12.94
N MET A 257 5.68 -21.95 -11.96
CA MET A 257 6.01 -22.18 -10.55
C MET A 257 6.59 -23.59 -10.32
N ASN A 258 7.83 -23.68 -9.84
CA ASN A 258 8.43 -24.93 -9.38
C ASN A 258 8.18 -25.10 -7.87
N TYR A 259 7.40 -26.10 -7.48
CA TYR A 259 7.04 -26.33 -6.07
C TYR A 259 8.13 -27.04 -5.25
N ASP A 260 9.19 -27.52 -5.89
CA ASP A 260 10.38 -28.05 -5.20
C ASP A 260 11.33 -26.93 -4.73
N GLU A 261 11.03 -25.67 -5.06
CA GLU A 261 11.79 -24.49 -4.67
C GLU A 261 11.07 -23.60 -3.64
N ILE A 262 11.83 -22.76 -2.95
CA ILE A 262 11.27 -21.76 -2.03
C ILE A 262 10.66 -20.60 -2.84
N ASN A 263 9.33 -20.56 -2.89
CA ASN A 263 8.56 -19.55 -3.63
C ASN A 263 8.07 -18.37 -2.79
N TYR A 264 7.97 -18.53 -1.46
CA TYR A 264 7.48 -17.52 -0.53
C TYR A 264 8.46 -17.37 0.63
N ARG A 265 8.75 -16.13 1.02
CA ARG A 265 9.70 -15.80 2.08
C ARG A 265 9.15 -14.68 2.95
N ILE A 266 9.28 -14.85 4.27
CA ILE A 266 9.13 -13.75 5.22
C ILE A 266 10.54 -13.39 5.70
N ALA A 267 10.96 -12.17 5.42
CA ALA A 267 12.24 -11.62 5.86
C ALA A 267 11.99 -10.46 6.83
N LYS A 268 12.97 -10.18 7.69
CA LYS A 268 12.94 -9.00 8.55
C LYS A 268 14.33 -8.42 8.72
N CYS A 269 14.40 -7.11 8.93
CA CYS A 269 15.62 -6.41 9.30
C CYS A 269 15.28 -5.20 10.17
N GLY A 270 16.22 -4.74 11.00
CA GLY A 270 16.01 -3.50 11.74
C GLY A 270 16.12 -2.28 10.82
N VAL A 271 15.32 -1.24 11.10
CA VAL A 271 15.32 0.00 10.30
C VAL A 271 16.69 0.68 10.36
N GLU A 272 17.32 0.73 11.54
CA GLU A 272 18.64 1.30 11.69
C GLU A 272 19.69 0.54 10.88
N GLU A 273 19.67 -0.80 10.90
CA GLU A 273 20.60 -1.59 10.09
C GLU A 273 20.45 -1.31 8.60
N LEU A 274 19.22 -1.27 8.09
CA LEU A 274 18.95 -0.94 6.69
C LEU A 274 19.46 0.45 6.32
N VAL A 275 19.17 1.47 7.14
CA VAL A 275 19.54 2.87 6.84
C VAL A 275 21.05 3.09 6.95
N PHE A 276 21.74 2.40 7.86
CA PHE A 276 23.19 2.51 8.03
C PHE A 276 24.00 1.51 7.20
N GLY A 277 23.35 0.68 6.38
CA GLY A 277 24.02 -0.33 5.56
C GLY A 277 24.73 -1.42 6.39
N ARG A 278 24.17 -1.78 7.54
CA ARG A 278 24.70 -2.82 8.43
C ARG A 278 24.03 -4.17 8.14
N PRO A 279 24.68 -5.30 8.47
CA PRO A 279 24.07 -6.60 8.34
C PRO A 279 22.76 -6.71 9.14
N CYS A 280 21.75 -7.24 8.46
CA CYS A 280 20.63 -7.95 9.06
C CYS A 280 21.10 -9.36 9.44
#